data_AF-A0A955Y9N5-F1
#
_entry.id   AF-A0A955Y9N5-F1
#
_cell.length_a   1.000
_cell.length_b   1.000
_cell.length_c   1.000
_cell.angle_alpha   90.00
_cell.angle_beta   90.00
_cell.angle_gamma   90.00
#
_symmetry.space_group_name_H-M   'P 1'
#
loop_
_entity.id
_entity.type
_entity.pdbx_description
1 polymer ?
#
loop_
_entity_poly.entity_id
_entity_poly.type
_entity_poly.pdbx_seq_one_letter_code
_entity_poly.pdbx_strand_id
1 'polypeptide(L)'
;MLFNSYDFLFFFLPLCLAGHHLLRQWVGPRAAWVWVTLASLVFYAWWYVPYLGLLLASMAFNFGVGKVVADEGRAAGVRRGWLTAGVTANLVVLGWFKYAGFLDTNLAALGLDLPIPRFALPL
;
A
#
# COMPACT_ATOMS: atom_id res chain seq x y z
N MET A 1 0.92 -13.20 5.98
CA MET A 1 1.30 -14.34 5.14
C MET A 1 2.23 -13.79 4.09
N LEU A 2 3.36 -14.44 3.83
CA LEU A 2 4.33 -13.97 2.83
C LEU A 2 3.99 -14.53 1.44
N PHE A 3 4.33 -13.82 0.38
CA PHE A 3 4.09 -14.29 -1.00
C PHE A 3 4.82 -15.60 -1.33
N ASN A 4 5.98 -15.83 -0.72
CA ASN A 4 6.77 -17.05 -0.90
C ASN A 4 6.40 -18.18 0.09
N SER A 5 5.32 -18.02 0.87
CA SER A 5 4.89 -19.04 1.83
C SER A 5 4.01 -20.12 1.18
N TYR A 6 4.07 -21.34 1.72
CA TYR A 6 3.18 -22.44 1.30
C TYR A 6 1.70 -22.12 1.53
N ASP A 7 1.39 -21.39 2.61
CA ASP A 7 0.04 -20.91 2.91
C ASP A 7 -0.51 -20.05 1.75
N PHE A 8 0.32 -19.18 1.19
CA PHE A 8 -0.07 -18.35 0.06
C PHE A 8 -0.34 -19.20 -1.18
N LEU A 9 0.61 -20.09 -1.52
CA LEU A 9 0.57 -20.85 -2.77
C LEU A 9 -0.57 -21.88 -2.80
N PHE A 10 -0.78 -22.61 -1.71
CA PHE A 10 -1.70 -23.76 -1.68
C PHE A 10 -3.08 -23.44 -1.11
N PHE A 11 -3.24 -22.37 -0.33
CA PHE A 11 -4.54 -22.03 0.26
C PHE A 11 -5.07 -20.71 -0.26
N PHE A 12 -4.33 -19.62 -0.06
CA PHE A 12 -4.84 -18.29 -0.39
C PHE A 12 -5.02 -18.07 -1.89
N LEU A 13 -4.04 -18.45 -2.71
CA LEU A 13 -4.10 -18.25 -4.16
C LEU A 13 -5.24 -19.07 -4.80
N PRO A 14 -5.39 -20.38 -4.54
CA PRO A 14 -6.52 -21.15 -5.06
C PRO A 14 -7.87 -20.61 -4.59
N LEU A 15 -7.99 -20.22 -3.32
CA LEU A 15 -9.22 -19.62 -2.78
C LEU A 15 -9.55 -18.28 -3.44
N CYS A 16 -8.55 -17.41 -3.62
CA CYS A 16 -8.72 -16.11 -4.25
C CYS A 16 -9.18 -16.26 -5.71
N LEU A 17 -8.53 -17.15 -6.49
CA LEU A 17 -8.89 -17.43 -7.88
C LEU A 17 -10.27 -18.08 -7.99
N ALA A 18 -10.56 -19.10 -7.17
CA ALA A 18 -11.86 -19.76 -7.16
C ALA A 18 -12.97 -18.75 -6.87
N GLY A 19 -12.82 -17.92 -5.83
CA GLY A 19 -13.78 -16.87 -5.50
C GLY A 19 -13.95 -15.86 -6.63
N HIS A 20 -12.87 -15.45 -7.30
CA HIS A 20 -12.94 -14.55 -8.45
C HIS A 20 -13.75 -15.15 -9.60
N HIS A 21 -13.44 -16.39 -10.01
CA HIS A 21 -14.12 -17.06 -11.11
C HIS A 21 -15.60 -17.35 -10.80
N LEU A 22 -15.90 -17.85 -9.60
CA LEU A 22 -17.27 -18.14 -9.16
C LEU A 22 -18.12 -16.86 -9.11
N LEU A 23 -17.62 -15.80 -8.46
CA LEU A 23 -18.35 -14.53 -8.37
C LEU A 23 -18.52 -13.87 -9.74
N ARG A 24 -17.51 -13.97 -10.61
CA ARG A 24 -17.60 -13.45 -11.98
C ARG A 24 -18.70 -14.17 -12.77
N GLN A 25 -18.80 -15.49 -12.62
CA GLN A 25 -19.77 -16.30 -13.35
C GLN A 25 -21.20 -16.16 -12.80
N TRP A 26 -21.38 -16.10 -11.49
CA TRP A 26 -22.71 -16.19 -10.86
C TRP A 26 -23.32 -14.84 -10.50
N VAL A 27 -22.50 -13.84 -10.18
CA VAL A 27 -22.96 -12.50 -9.74
C VAL A 27 -22.61 -11.44 -10.77
N GLY A 28 -21.41 -11.54 -11.35
CA GLY A 28 -20.95 -10.68 -12.44
C GLY A 28 -19.59 -10.02 -12.17
N PRO A 29 -19.07 -9.25 -13.14
CA PRO A 29 -17.70 -8.75 -13.10
C PRO A 29 -17.39 -7.85 -11.90
N ARG A 30 -18.35 -7.00 -11.48
CA ARG A 30 -18.17 -6.08 -10.34
C ARG A 30 -17.91 -6.83 -9.03
N ALA A 31 -18.65 -7.90 -8.77
CA ALA A 31 -18.47 -8.71 -7.57
C ALA A 31 -17.08 -9.37 -7.55
N ALA A 32 -16.58 -9.80 -8.71
CA ALA A 32 -15.25 -10.38 -8.83
C ALA A 32 -14.13 -9.36 -8.53
N TRP A 33 -14.28 -8.10 -8.95
CA TRP A 33 -13.35 -7.01 -8.60
C TRP A 33 -13.35 -6.70 -7.11
N VAL A 34 -14.54 -6.62 -6.50
CA VAL A 34 -14.69 -6.40 -5.06
C VAL A 34 -14.03 -7.53 -4.28
N TRP A 35 -14.24 -8.78 -4.68
CA TRP A 35 -13.62 -9.94 -4.06
C TRP A 35 -12.10 -9.88 -4.06
N VAL A 36 -11.49 -9.65 -5.23
CA VAL A 36 -10.03 -9.56 -5.35
C VAL A 36 -9.49 -8.40 -4.50
N THR A 37 -10.21 -7.29 -4.43
CA THR A 37 -9.84 -6.15 -3.58
C THR A 37 -9.87 -6.53 -2.11
N LEU A 38 -10.95 -7.15 -1.63
CA LEU A 38 -11.07 -7.59 -0.24
C LEU A 38 -10.04 -8.67 0.11
N ALA A 39 -9.82 -9.65 -0.76
CA ALA A 39 -8.80 -10.67 -0.58
C ALA A 39 -7.41 -10.04 -0.45
N SER A 40 -7.09 -9.04 -1.28
CA SER A 40 -5.83 -8.30 -1.19
C SER A 40 -5.70 -7.55 0.14
N LEU A 41 -6.77 -6.89 0.61
CA LEU A 41 -6.75 -6.21 1.91
C LEU A 41 -6.55 -7.18 3.07
N VAL A 42 -7.20 -8.35 3.04
CA VAL A 42 -6.99 -9.42 4.04
C VAL A 42 -5.54 -9.91 4.02
N PHE A 43 -4.98 -10.12 2.83
CA PHE A 43 -3.58 -10.51 2.67
C PHE A 43 -2.62 -9.50 3.30
N TYR A 44 -2.79 -8.20 3.01
CA TYR A 44 -1.96 -7.14 3.58
C TYR A 44 -2.17 -6.95 5.09
N ALA A 45 -3.38 -7.18 5.60
CA ALA A 45 -3.69 -7.09 7.02
C ALA A 45 -3.19 -8.29 7.85
N TRP A 46 -2.81 -9.39 7.19
CA TRP A 46 -2.54 -10.67 7.86
C TRP A 46 -1.45 -10.60 8.94
N TRP A 47 -0.43 -9.77 8.75
CA TRP A 47 0.69 -9.69 9.69
C TRP A 47 0.54 -8.55 10.70
N TYR A 48 0.11 -7.38 10.25
CA TYR A 48 -0.04 -6.22 11.14
C TYR A 48 -1.17 -5.30 10.65
N VAL A 49 -2.34 -5.48 11.27
CA VAL A 49 -3.57 -4.75 10.91
C VAL A 49 -3.41 -3.22 10.92
N PRO A 50 -2.65 -2.57 11.83
CA PRO A 50 -2.51 -1.12 11.79
C PRO A 50 -1.90 -0.57 10.50
N TYR A 51 -1.07 -1.34 9.78
CA TYR A 51 -0.55 -0.91 8.46
C TYR A 51 -1.61 -0.94 7.36
N LEU A 52 -2.74 -1.62 7.56
CA LEU A 52 -3.89 -1.55 6.66
C LEU A 52 -4.45 -0.12 6.60
N GLY A 53 -4.50 0.58 7.74
CA GLY A 53 -4.96 1.98 7.79
C GLY A 53 -4.07 2.89 6.94
N LEU A 54 -2.75 2.72 7.05
CA LEU A 54 -1.78 3.43 6.22
C LEU A 54 -1.96 3.09 4.73
N LEU A 55 -2.15 1.82 4.40
CA LEU A 55 -2.36 1.35 3.03
C LEU A 55 -3.63 1.97 2.42
N LEU A 56 -4.75 1.94 3.15
CA LEU A 56 -6.02 2.52 2.70
C LEU A 56 -5.92 4.04 2.55
N ALA A 57 -5.27 4.73 3.48
CA ALA A 57 -5.02 6.16 3.38
C ALA A 57 -4.16 6.49 2.15
N SER A 58 -3.08 5.73 1.91
CA SER A 58 -2.23 5.87 0.73
C SER A 58 -3.00 5.62 -0.56
N MET A 59 -3.82 4.57 -0.63
CA MET A 59 -4.67 4.29 -1.78
C MET A 59 -5.65 5.43 -2.07
N ALA A 60 -6.35 5.93 -1.04
CA ALA A 60 -7.31 7.02 -1.17
C ALA A 60 -6.63 8.32 -1.63
N PHE A 61 -5.48 8.65 -1.03
CA PHE A 61 -4.67 9.79 -1.43
C PHE A 61 -4.22 9.69 -2.89
N ASN A 62 -3.59 8.58 -3.28
CA ASN A 62 -3.10 8.36 -4.64
C ASN A 62 -4.24 8.34 -5.67
N PHE A 63 -5.40 7.80 -5.32
CA PHE A 63 -6.59 7.85 -6.17
C PHE A 63 -7.08 9.29 -6.38
N GLY A 64 -7.10 10.11 -5.32
CA GLY A 64 -7.43 11.53 -5.40
C GLY A 64 -6.45 12.31 -6.29
N VAL A 65 -5.15 12.11 -6.09
CA VAL A 65 -4.09 12.71 -6.94
C VAL A 65 -4.26 12.26 -8.39
N GLY A 66 -4.48 10.97 -8.61
CA GLY A 66 -4.69 10.38 -9.94
C GLY A 66 -5.86 11.01 -10.69
N LYS A 67 -6.98 11.29 -10.01
CA LYS A 67 -8.12 12.01 -10.61
C LYS A 67 -7.73 13.41 -11.09
N VAL A 68 -6.98 14.16 -10.29
CA VAL A 68 -6.53 15.50 -10.66
C VAL A 68 -5.54 15.46 -11.82
N VAL A 69 -4.65 14.47 -11.84
CA VAL A 69 -3.67 14.29 -12.92
C VAL A 69 -4.35 13.84 -14.22
N ALA A 70 -5.40 13.04 -14.15
CA ALA A 70 -6.16 12.58 -15.31
C ALA A 70 -7.14 13.62 -15.89
N ASP A 71 -7.43 14.70 -15.15
CA ASP A 71 -8.36 15.76 -15.57
C ASP A 71 -7.73 16.66 -16.65
N GLU A 72 -8.09 16.42 -17.91
CA GLU A 72 -7.62 17.20 -19.07
C GLU A 72 -8.11 18.65 -19.08
N GLY A 73 -9.15 18.98 -18.30
CA GLY A 73 -9.66 20.35 -18.16
C GLY A 73 -8.75 21.24 -17.30
N ARG A 74 -7.79 20.66 -16.56
CA ARG A 74 -6.85 21.41 -15.74
C ARG A 74 -5.59 21.80 -16.49
N ALA A 75 -5.08 22.99 -16.18
CA ALA A 75 -3.81 23.47 -16.69
C ALA A 75 -2.69 22.44 -16.44
N ALA A 76 -1.83 22.23 -17.45
CA ALA A 76 -0.75 21.25 -17.40
C ALA A 76 0.19 21.46 -16.19
N GLY A 77 0.42 22.71 -15.77
CA GLY A 77 1.22 23.03 -14.59
C GLY A 77 0.61 22.50 -13.29
N VAL A 78 -0.72 22.60 -13.12
CA VAL A 78 -1.44 22.06 -11.96
C VAL A 78 -1.32 20.55 -11.92
N ARG A 79 -1.54 19.88 -13.06
CA ARG A 79 -1.44 18.42 -13.18
C ARG A 79 -0.04 17.92 -12.83
N ARG A 80 1.00 18.56 -13.37
CA ARG A 80 2.40 18.25 -13.04
C ARG A 80 2.71 18.50 -11.55
N GLY A 81 2.23 19.59 -10.97
CA GLY A 81 2.40 19.89 -9.55
C GLY A 81 1.82 18.78 -8.66
N TRP A 82 0.60 18.33 -8.95
CA TRP A 82 -0.04 17.22 -8.21
C TRP A 82 0.68 15.89 -8.40
N LEU A 83 1.17 15.59 -9.60
CA LEU A 83 1.99 14.40 -9.85
C LEU A 83 3.26 14.42 -9.01
N THR A 84 4.01 15.53 -9.06
CA THR A 84 5.26 15.67 -8.28
C THR A 84 4.98 15.58 -6.79
N ALA A 85 3.95 16.26 -6.28
CA ALA A 85 3.58 16.20 -4.86
C ALA A 85 3.20 14.77 -4.45
N GLY A 86 2.41 14.06 -5.26
CA GLY A 86 2.02 12.68 -5.00
C GLY A 86 3.22 11.72 -4.96
N VAL A 87 4.12 11.79 -5.95
CA VAL A 87 5.33 10.97 -5.99
C VAL A 87 6.23 11.26 -4.79
N THR A 88 6.49 12.54 -4.49
CA THR A 88 7.29 12.96 -3.34
C THR A 88 6.71 12.42 -2.03
N ALA A 89 5.39 12.51 -1.83
CA ALA A 89 4.74 11.97 -0.63
C ALA A 89 4.95 10.46 -0.49
N ASN A 90 4.77 9.69 -1.58
CA ASN A 90 5.01 8.24 -1.56
C ASN A 90 6.48 7.91 -1.26
N LEU A 91 7.44 8.65 -1.85
CA LEU A 91 8.87 8.45 -1.59
C LEU A 91 9.26 8.80 -0.16
N VAL A 92 8.67 9.84 0.43
CA VAL A 92 8.89 10.20 1.83
C VAL A 92 8.40 9.08 2.75
N VAL A 93 7.19 8.57 2.53
CA VAL A 93 6.65 7.44 3.32
C VAL A 93 7.54 6.21 3.16
N LEU A 94 7.92 5.86 1.93
CA LEU A 94 8.81 4.72 1.67
C LEU A 94 10.18 4.89 2.34
N GLY A 95 10.77 6.08 2.24
CA GLY A 95 12.05 6.41 2.84
C GLY A 95 12.01 6.30 4.37
N TRP A 96 10.95 6.81 5.00
CA TRP A 96 10.73 6.68 6.43
C TRP A 96 10.68 5.21 6.85
N PHE A 97 9.79 4.42 6.24
CA PHE A 97 9.61 3.01 6.60
C PHE A 97 10.84 2.14 6.32
N LYS A 98 11.64 2.49 5.30
CA LYS A 98 12.85 1.74 4.95
C LYS A 98 14.08 2.13 5.76
N TYR A 99 14.23 3.42 6.10
CA TYR A 99 15.49 3.95 6.63
C TYR A 99 15.37 4.59 8.02
N ALA A 100 14.19 4.65 8.67
CA ALA A 100 14.04 5.23 10.00
C ALA A 100 14.97 4.57 11.04
N GLY A 101 15.10 3.23 11.02
CA GLY A 101 16.02 2.52 11.91
C GLY A 101 17.49 2.82 11.64
N PHE A 102 17.89 2.98 10.37
CA PHE A 102 19.24 3.39 10.01
C PHE A 102 19.52 4.83 10.48
N LEU A 103 18.56 5.75 10.29
CA LEU A 103 18.68 7.14 10.74
C LEU A 103 18.85 7.22 12.25
N ASP A 104 18.05 6.47 13.01
CA ASP A 104 18.14 6.33 14.47
C ASP A 104 19.54 5.92 14.92
N THR A 105 20.10 4.86 14.33
CA THR A 105 21.45 4.40 14.68
C THR A 105 22.56 5.42 14.39
N ASN A 106 22.45 6.20 13.31
CA ASN A 106 23.46 7.22 12.98
C ASN A 106 23.35 8.46 13.87
N LEU A 107 22.14 8.87 14.23
CA LEU A 107 21.92 10.00 15.13
C LEU A 107 22.41 9.69 16.55
N ALA A 108 22.11 8.48 17.04
CA ALA A 108 22.66 8.00 18.31
C ALA A 108 24.20 7.99 18.29
N ALA A 109 24.82 7.56 17.19
CA ALA A 109 26.28 7.60 17.03
C ALA A 109 26.86 9.03 17.01
N LEU A 110 26.06 10.03 16.65
CA LEU A 110 26.41 11.46 16.72
C LEU A 110 26.08 12.09 18.08
N GLY A 111 25.60 11.32 19.06
CA GLY A 111 25.23 11.79 20.39
C GLY A 111 23.82 12.41 20.48
N LEU A 112 23.00 12.25 19.44
CA LEU A 112 21.61 12.71 19.40
C LEU A 112 20.66 11.53 19.61
N ASP A 113 20.35 11.24 20.87
CA ASP A 113 19.33 10.24 21.24
C ASP A 113 17.92 10.82 21.05
N LEU A 114 17.42 10.73 19.82
CA LEU A 114 16.03 11.02 19.52
C LEU A 114 15.21 9.72 19.61
N PRO A 115 14.08 9.70 20.33
CA PRO A 115 13.21 8.52 20.37
C PRO A 115 12.47 8.39 19.02
N ILE A 116 13.13 7.79 18.02
CA ILE A 116 12.52 7.54 16.72
C ILE A 116 11.69 6.26 16.83
N PRO A 117 10.36 6.32 16.60
CA PRO A 117 9.51 5.14 16.64
C PRO A 117 10.00 4.11 15.62
N ARG A 118 10.52 2.98 16.10
CA ARG A 118 10.93 1.87 15.26
C ARG A 118 9.69 1.11 14.80
N PHE A 119 9.19 1.47 13.63
CA PHE A 119 8.23 0.63 12.92
C PHE A 119 8.99 -0.54 12.32
N ALA A 120 9.06 -1.65 13.05
CA ALA A 120 9.58 -2.90 12.52
C ALA A 120 8.60 -3.40 11.45
N LEU A 121 8.83 -3.01 10.20
CA LEU A 121 8.30 -3.77 9.09
C LEU A 121 9.00 -5.13 9.12
N PRO A 122 8.27 -6.24 9.21
CA PRO A 122 8.80 -7.56 8.92
C PRO A 122 8.93 -7.60 7.40
N LEU A 123 10.07 -7.14 6.91
CA LEU A 123 10.53 -7.41 5.56
C LEU A 123 11.22 -8.78 5.56
#